data_AF-A0AAD5SM23-F1
#
_entry.id   AF-A0AAD5SM23-F1
#
_cell.length_a   1.000
_cell.length_b   1.000
_cell.length_c   1.000
_cell.angle_alpha   90.00
_cell.angle_beta   90.00
_cell.angle_gamma   90.00
#
_symmetry.space_group_name_H-M   'P 1'
#
loop_
_entity.id
_entity.type
_entity.pdbx_description
1 polymer ?
#
loop_
_entity_poly.entity_id
_entity_poly.type
_entity_poly.pdbx_seq_one_letter_code
_entity_poly.pdbx_strand_id
1 'polypeptide(L)'
;MSAVPTSERTEGVHKICSFTQQIAIPSYLIALAIGNIEGKRVGPRTTVWSEPEVVESAAWEFAGTEDFIRTGEEILTPYVWGVYDLLVLPASFPYGGMENP
;
A
#
# COMPACT_ATOMS: atom_id res chain seq x y z
N MET A 1 -5.94 4.13 -0.81
CA MET A 1 -5.82 5.01 -2.01
C MET A 1 -4.36 5.02 -2.42
N SER A 2 -4.06 5.25 -3.69
CA SER A 2 -2.69 5.50 -4.18
C SER A 2 -2.17 6.88 -3.73
N ALA A 3 -1.96 7.04 -2.42
CA ALA A 3 -1.53 8.25 -1.76
C ALA A 3 -1.21 7.99 -0.28
N VAL A 4 -0.45 8.91 0.36
CA VAL A 4 -0.17 8.86 1.80
C VAL A 4 -1.42 9.26 2.61
N PRO A 5 -1.84 8.48 3.64
CA PRO A 5 -2.98 8.84 4.49
C PRO A 5 -2.69 10.10 5.32
N THR A 6 -3.65 11.03 5.39
CA THR A 6 -3.49 12.31 6.10
C THR A 6 -4.43 12.50 7.27
N SER A 7 -5.66 12.02 7.18
CA SER A 7 -6.58 12.05 8.32
C SER A 7 -7.65 10.98 8.19
N GLU A 8 -8.15 10.55 9.34
CA GLU A 8 -9.32 9.71 9.44
C GLU A 8 -10.28 10.36 10.44
N ARG A 9 -11.55 10.47 10.07
CA ARG A 9 -12.60 10.97 10.96
C ARG A 9 -13.90 10.21 10.76
N THR A 10 -14.73 10.16 11.80
CA THR A 10 -16.03 9.49 11.77
C THR A 10 -17.13 10.54 11.81
N GLU A 11 -18.05 10.49 10.84
CA GLU A 11 -19.24 11.34 10.75
C GLU A 11 -20.49 10.43 10.73
N GLY A 12 -21.14 10.29 11.89
CA GLY A 12 -22.28 9.39 12.06
C GLY A 12 -21.89 7.93 11.82
N VAL A 13 -22.48 7.30 10.80
CA VAL A 13 -22.16 5.92 10.38
C VAL A 13 -21.04 5.83 9.35
N HIS A 14 -20.54 6.97 8.87
CA HIS A 14 -19.51 7.02 7.83
C HIS A 14 -18.13 7.28 8.43
N LYS A 15 -17.13 6.61 7.87
CA LYS A 15 -15.72 6.91 8.09
C LYS A 15 -15.17 7.64 6.86
N ILE A 16 -14.56 8.79 7.08
CA ILE A 16 -13.95 9.62 6.04
C ILE A 16 -12.44 9.53 6.19
N CYS A 17 -11.80 8.90 5.20
CA CYS A 17 -10.35 8.77 5.10
C CYS A 17 -9.83 9.74 4.03
N SER A 18 -8.93 10.63 4.42
CA SER A 18 -8.29 11.60 3.55
C SER A 18 -6.87 11.14 3.23
N PHE A 19 -6.43 11.35 1.99
CA PHE A 19 -5.09 11.03 1.55
C PHE A 19 -4.53 12.15 0.68
N THR A 20 -3.21 12.20 0.54
CA THR A 20 -2.55 13.23 -0.27
C THR A 20 -1.38 12.63 -1.04
N GLN A 21 -1.40 12.83 -2.36
CA GLN A 21 -0.33 12.47 -3.27
C GLN A 21 0.34 13.77 -3.73
N GLN A 22 1.54 14.03 -3.22
CA GLN A 22 2.29 15.28 -3.49
C GLN A 22 3.07 15.21 -4.80
N ILE A 23 3.37 13.99 -5.28
CA ILE A 23 4.13 13.77 -6.50
C ILE A 23 3.13 13.65 -7.65
N ALA A 24 3.42 14.34 -8.76
CA ALA A 24 2.56 14.30 -9.94
C ALA A 24 2.51 12.88 -10.53
N ILE A 25 1.30 12.37 -10.72
CA ILE A 25 1.05 11.04 -11.30
C ILE A 25 0.09 11.12 -12.49
N PRO A 26 0.27 10.27 -13.51
CA PRO A 26 -0.74 10.07 -14.55
C PRO A 26 -2.01 9.42 -13.97
N SER A 27 -3.16 9.67 -14.61
CA SER A 27 -4.47 9.24 -14.10
C SER A 27 -4.64 7.73 -13.95
N TYR A 28 -3.93 6.92 -14.73
CA TYR A 28 -4.01 5.45 -14.64
C TYR A 28 -3.43 4.88 -13.33
N LEU A 29 -2.62 5.67 -12.61
CA LEU A 29 -2.05 5.25 -11.32
C LEU A 29 -2.99 5.50 -10.14
N ILE A 30 -4.11 6.21 -10.35
CA ILE A 30 -5.11 6.41 -9.30
C ILE A 30 -5.74 5.08 -8.93
N ALA A 31 -5.66 4.71 -7.66
CA ALA A 31 -6.22 3.47 -7.12
C ALA A 31 -7.03 3.70 -5.84
N LEU A 32 -8.08 2.90 -5.67
CA LEU A 32 -8.93 2.88 -4.50
C LEU A 32 -9.37 1.46 -4.18
N ALA A 33 -9.17 1.04 -2.93
CA ALA A 33 -9.70 -0.20 -2.37
C ALA A 33 -10.43 0.13 -1.06
N ILE A 34 -11.60 -0.47 -0.88
CA ILE A 34 -12.43 -0.31 0.31
C ILE A 34 -12.98 -1.70 0.65
N GLY A 35 -12.82 -2.13 1.89
CA GLY A 35 -13.26 -3.44 2.35
C GLY A 35 -12.92 -3.67 3.81
N ASN A 36 -13.07 -4.92 4.26
CA ASN A 36 -12.57 -5.36 5.55
C ASN A 36 -11.07 -5.66 5.42
N ILE A 37 -10.24 -4.65 5.64
CA ILE A 37 -8.80 -4.71 5.37
C ILE A 37 -8.04 -4.45 6.67
N GLU A 38 -7.09 -5.33 6.97
CA GLU A 38 -6.13 -5.20 8.07
C GLU A 38 -4.72 -5.00 7.53
N GLY A 39 -3.89 -4.30 8.32
CA GLY A 39 -2.51 -3.97 7.95
C GLY A 39 -1.50 -4.58 8.92
N LYS A 40 -0.47 -5.21 8.39
CA LYS A 40 0.67 -5.75 9.15
C LYS A 40 1.98 -5.14 8.67
N ARG A 41 2.71 -4.52 9.59
CA ARG A 41 3.99 -3.87 9.28
C ARG A 41 5.08 -4.92 9.10
N VAL A 42 5.76 -4.89 7.96
CA VAL A 42 6.85 -5.83 7.60
C VAL A 42 8.19 -5.12 7.41
N GLY A 43 8.22 -3.79 7.38
CA GLY A 43 9.44 -3.00 7.24
C GLY A 43 9.34 -1.61 7.85
N PRO A 44 10.43 -0.81 7.77
CA PRO A 44 10.46 0.54 8.31
C PRO A 44 9.48 1.48 7.58
N ARG A 45 9.12 1.19 6.33
CA ARG A 45 8.23 2.01 5.48
C ARG A 45 7.24 1.18 4.66
N THR A 46 6.99 -0.06 5.07
CA THR A 46 6.15 -1.02 4.36
C THR A 46 5.17 -1.70 5.31
N THR A 47 3.89 -1.57 4.97
CA THR A 47 2.77 -2.30 5.55
C THR A 47 2.14 -3.17 4.46
N VAL A 48 1.90 -4.43 4.78
CA VAL A 48 1.11 -5.34 3.94
C VAL A 48 -0.34 -5.27 4.41
N TRP A 49 -1.25 -5.03 3.48
CA TRP A 49 -2.68 -4.92 3.70
C TRP A 49 -3.40 -6.07 3.01
N SER A 50 -4.38 -6.68 3.67
CA SER A 50 -5.27 -7.68 3.06
C SER A 50 -6.50 -7.95 3.92
N GLU A 51 -7.33 -8.91 3.51
CA GLU A 51 -8.38 -9.46 4.37
C GLU A 51 -7.76 -10.15 5.61
N PRO A 52 -8.44 -10.15 6.77
CA PRO A 52 -7.91 -10.70 8.03
C PRO A 52 -7.40 -12.14 7.91
N GLU A 53 -8.05 -12.96 7.09
CA GLU A 53 -7.71 -14.37 6.87
C GLU A 53 -6.40 -14.55 6.08
N VAL A 54 -5.97 -13.52 5.34
CA VAL A 54 -4.83 -13.58 4.41
C VAL A 54 -3.63 -12.80 4.93
N VAL A 55 -3.85 -11.73 5.71
CA VAL A 55 -2.81 -10.75 6.10
C VAL A 55 -1.57 -11.38 6.76
N GLU A 56 -1.76 -12.44 7.56
CA GLU A 56 -0.66 -13.15 8.21
C GLU A 56 0.24 -13.89 7.20
N SER A 57 -0.38 -14.61 6.26
CA SER A 57 0.37 -15.30 5.19
C SER A 57 1.05 -14.31 4.25
N ALA A 58 0.38 -13.20 3.93
CA ALA A 58 0.93 -12.14 3.11
C ALA A 58 2.13 -11.46 3.78
N ALA A 59 2.06 -11.19 5.09
CA ALA A 59 3.17 -10.62 5.83
C ALA A 59 4.40 -11.54 5.88
N TRP A 60 4.18 -12.86 5.94
CA TRP A 60 5.27 -13.84 5.85
C TRP A 60 5.91 -13.84 4.46
N GLU A 61 5.10 -13.89 3.40
CA GLU A 61 5.57 -13.91 2.02
C GLU A 61 6.37 -12.65 1.66
N PHE A 62 5.92 -11.48 2.11
CA PHE A 62 6.51 -10.17 1.79
C PHE A 62 7.45 -9.63 2.88
N ALA A 63 7.92 -10.46 3.81
CA ALA A 63 8.82 -10.03 4.89
C ALA A 63 10.15 -9.42 4.37
N GLY A 64 10.58 -9.80 3.15
CA GLY A 64 11.83 -9.33 2.53
C GLY A 64 11.73 -8.02 1.72
N THR A 65 10.56 -7.36 1.68
CA THR A 65 10.34 -6.21 0.78
C THR A 65 11.34 -5.06 0.97
N GLU A 66 11.75 -4.75 2.20
CA GLU A 66 12.72 -3.67 2.44
C GLU A 66 14.09 -3.94 1.81
N ASP A 67 14.52 -5.21 1.75
CA ASP A 67 15.79 -5.56 1.08
C ASP A 67 15.72 -5.27 -0.42
N PHE A 68 14.55 -5.46 -1.04
CA PHE A 68 14.35 -5.10 -2.46
C PHE A 68 14.35 -3.58 -2.66
N ILE A 69 13.68 -2.83 -1.78
CA ILE A 69 13.67 -1.36 -1.87
C ILE A 69 15.09 -0.81 -1.70
N ARG A 70 15.83 -1.26 -0.68
CA ARG A 70 17.22 -0.85 -0.43
C ARG A 70 18.11 -1.16 -1.63
N THR A 71 18.01 -2.37 -2.17
CA THR A 71 18.76 -2.76 -3.37
C THR A 71 18.41 -1.86 -4.57
N GLY A 72 17.13 -1.52 -4.74
CA GLY A 72 16.67 -0.57 -5.76
C GLY A 72 17.28 0.82 -5.59
N GLU A 73 17.30 1.35 -4.37
CA GLU A 73 17.90 2.66 -4.05
C GLU A 73 19.42 2.69 -4.28
N GLU A 74 20.12 1.58 -4.01
CA GLU A 74 21.57 1.44 -4.26
C GLU A 74 21.92 1.47 -5.76
N ILE A 75 21.04 0.94 -6.60
CA ILE A 75 21.26 0.81 -8.05
C ILE A 75 20.71 2.01 -8.83
N LEU A 76 19.66 2.66 -8.31
CA LEU A 76 18.92 3.72 -9.00
C LEU A 76 19.03 5.05 -8.25
N THR A 77 17.90 5.55 -7.75
CA THR A 77 17.76 6.84 -7.06
C THR A 77 17.03 6.62 -5.74
N PRO A 78 17.14 7.56 -4.79
CA PRO A 78 16.36 7.50 -3.54
C PRO A 78 14.86 7.32 -3.80
N TYR A 79 14.18 6.55 -2.96
CA TYR A 79 12.75 6.33 -3.04
C TYR A 79 11.99 7.58 -2.59
N VAL A 80 11.27 8.23 -3.51
CA VAL A 80 10.67 9.56 -3.28
C VAL A 80 9.25 9.53 -2.69
N TRP A 81 8.56 8.39 -2.70
CA TRP A 81 7.14 8.30 -2.34
C TRP A 81 6.87 8.17 -0.84
N GLY A 82 7.92 8.05 -0.01
CA GLY A 82 7.84 7.97 1.44
C GLY A 82 7.49 6.57 1.97
N VAL A 83 6.33 6.04 1.59
CA VAL A 83 5.88 4.68 1.96
C VAL A 83 5.82 3.76 0.75
N TYR A 84 6.08 2.47 0.96
CA TYR A 84 5.93 1.42 -0.04
C TYR A 84 5.05 0.34 0.59
N ASP A 85 3.73 0.53 0.51
CA ASP A 85 2.76 -0.42 1.04
C ASP A 85 2.34 -1.44 -0.02
N LEU A 86 1.98 -2.64 0.42
CA LEU A 86 1.50 -3.72 -0.45
C LEU A 86 0.05 -4.03 -0.09
N LEU A 87 -0.82 -4.21 -1.09
CA LEU A 87 -2.20 -4.66 -0.91
C LEU A 87 -2.40 -5.99 -1.63
N VAL A 88 -2.66 -7.06 -0.89
CA VAL A 88 -3.03 -8.36 -1.44
C VAL A 88 -4.53 -8.39 -1.66
N LEU A 89 -4.93 -8.43 -2.93
CA LEU A 89 -6.31 -8.39 -3.37
C LEU A 89 -6.93 -9.79 -3.49
N PRO A 90 -8.27 -9.89 -3.55
CA PRO A 90 -8.96 -11.13 -3.86
C PRO A 90 -8.52 -11.73 -5.20
N ALA A 91 -8.70 -13.03 -5.36
CA ALA A 91 -8.28 -13.79 -6.55
C ALA A 91 -8.90 -13.31 -7.88
N SER A 92 -9.93 -12.45 -7.84
CA SER A 92 -10.53 -11.84 -9.02
C SER A 92 -9.71 -10.68 -9.62
N PHE A 93 -8.67 -10.22 -8.95
CA PHE A 93 -7.82 -9.16 -9.50
C PHE A 93 -7.15 -9.64 -10.81
N PRO A 94 -7.24 -8.88 -11.92
CA PRO A 94 -6.95 -9.41 -13.25
C PRO A 94 -5.46 -9.49 -13.61
N TYR A 95 -4.56 -9.02 -12.73
CA TYR A 95 -3.12 -8.97 -12.96
C TYR A 95 -2.34 -9.58 -11.80
N GLY A 96 -1.05 -9.86 -12.00
CA GLY A 96 -0.16 -10.32 -10.92
C GLY A 96 0.25 -9.23 -9.94
N GLY A 97 0.29 -7.97 -10.38
CA GLY A 97 0.62 -6.80 -9.56
C GLY A 97 0.33 -5.50 -10.29
N MET A 98 0.24 -4.39 -9.55
CA MET A 98 0.03 -3.04 -10.07
C MET A 98 0.80 -2.02 -9.20
N GLU A 99 1.51 -1.10 -9.82
CA GLU A 99 2.51 -0.19 -9.23
C GLU A 99 1.93 1.12 -8.67
N ASN A 100 0.77 1.06 -8.02
CA ASN A 100 0.07 2.26 -7.55
C ASN A 100 0.87 2.99 -6.43
N PRO A 101 1.23 4.28 -6.61
CA PRO A 101 2.07 5.05 -5.68
C PRO A 101 1.30 5.70 -4.52
#